data_AF-A0A2E8VKV2-F1
#
_entry.id   AF-A0A2E8VKV2-F1
#
_cell.length_a   1.000
_cell.length_b   1.000
_cell.length_c   1.000
_cell.angle_alpha   90.00
_cell.angle_beta   90.00
_cell.angle_gamma   90.00
#
_symmetry.space_group_name_H-M   'P 1'
#
loop_
_entity.id
_entity.type
_entity.pdbx_description
1 polymer ?
#
loop_
_entity_poly.entity_id
_entity_poly.type
_entity_poly.pdbx_seq_one_letter_code
_entity_poly.pdbx_strand_id
1 'polypeptide(L)'
;MTMDLDLMPFDEQATITNLLSRYRHGALSVREVTAFCLERIERYNTELRAVLAVNPNALARADALDQSADKSAPLFGVPMLIKDNIETADQPTTAGSTALAGAPTGRDAPLVTALRDAGAVILGKANLSAWANFQTSRSVSGWSDVGGQCMNPHRADYTPSGSSSGSAAGVAAGLCLAAIGTETSGSIVSPASVNGVVGLKPTVGRVSAEHIVPISHTQDTAGPLTRSVADAAAIDAVLAGESSGTNAPQAIRLGAFITAGRHPEDVETLFRSVFGKLQTVGALVHVEAPDDRPLGKHLYTRLLYEFKADLNAYLASRPGNAPDSLKELIAYNNAHPGALAHLGQDVFEASELKEGLDAPEYLESHNLLLEEAGSMINATLDEADLHALVTITNGPSWRIDHENGDDGTLGCAALPAMAGFPHLTLPMGLVDGLPVGLSLIGRHGADRELLAIGARVEAALGLAALPNRFTHSDK
;
A
#
# COMPACT_ATOMS: atom_id res chain seq x y z
N MET A 1 -3.38 -14.43 32.65
CA MET A 1 -4.77 -13.92 32.73
C MET A 1 -5.24 -13.83 31.29
N THR A 2 -6.06 -14.77 30.86
CA THR A 2 -6.60 -14.83 29.49
C THR A 2 -7.41 -13.56 29.24
N MET A 3 -6.96 -12.74 28.30
CA MET A 3 -7.64 -11.51 27.88
C MET A 3 -9.06 -11.85 27.43
N ASP A 4 -10.04 -11.07 27.89
CA ASP A 4 -11.43 -11.24 27.49
C ASP A 4 -11.57 -10.96 26.00
N LEU A 5 -12.27 -11.84 25.28
CA LEU A 5 -12.43 -11.75 23.82
C LEU A 5 -13.17 -10.46 23.39
N ASP A 6 -13.92 -9.84 24.31
CA ASP A 6 -14.62 -8.56 24.12
C ASP A 6 -13.71 -7.31 24.22
N LEU A 7 -12.42 -7.47 24.56
CA LEU A 7 -11.43 -6.38 24.68
C LEU A 7 -10.41 -6.33 23.53
N MET A 8 -10.59 -7.16 22.50
CA MET A 8 -9.66 -7.25 21.36
C MET A 8 -9.58 -5.90 20.61
N PRO A 9 -8.38 -5.37 20.30
CA PRO A 9 -8.20 -4.13 19.55
C PRO A 9 -8.52 -4.27 18.05
N PHE A 10 -9.13 -5.38 17.61
CA PHE A 10 -9.49 -5.69 16.21
C PHE A 10 -10.96 -6.11 16.05
N ASP A 11 -11.82 -5.75 17.01
CA ASP A 11 -13.28 -5.82 16.84
C ASP A 11 -13.77 -4.85 15.73
N GLU A 12 -15.06 -4.86 15.38
CA GLU A 12 -15.63 -3.93 14.38
C GLU A 12 -15.46 -2.44 14.76
N GLN A 13 -15.09 -2.14 16.01
CA GLN A 13 -14.86 -0.79 16.52
C GLN A 13 -13.37 -0.44 16.62
N ALA A 14 -12.48 -1.27 16.07
CA ALA A 14 -11.03 -1.10 16.11
C ALA A 14 -10.49 0.00 15.19
N THR A 15 -10.76 1.26 15.55
CA THR A 15 -10.20 2.47 14.93
C THR A 15 -9.11 3.06 15.82
N ILE A 16 -8.22 3.88 15.22
CA ILE A 16 -7.22 4.67 15.96
C ILE A 16 -7.90 5.52 17.02
N THR A 17 -9.00 6.20 16.68
CA THR A 17 -9.75 7.03 17.64
C THR A 17 -10.22 6.24 18.86
N ASN A 18 -10.78 5.04 18.65
CA ASN A 18 -11.24 4.20 19.75
C ASN A 18 -10.08 3.65 20.58
N LEU A 19 -8.97 3.25 19.94
CA LEU A 19 -7.76 2.81 20.63
C LEU A 19 -7.21 3.92 21.54
N LEU A 20 -7.05 5.13 21.01
CA LEU A 20 -6.59 6.30 21.77
C LEU A 20 -7.52 6.60 22.96
N SER A 21 -8.84 6.48 22.76
CA SER A 21 -9.80 6.64 23.85
C SER A 21 -9.60 5.59 24.95
N ARG A 22 -9.42 4.31 24.58
CA ARG A 22 -9.17 3.22 25.54
C ARG A 22 -7.86 3.44 26.33
N TYR A 23 -6.80 3.93 25.68
CA TYR A 23 -5.55 4.31 26.36
C TYR A 23 -5.73 5.48 27.34
N ARG A 24 -6.46 6.53 26.96
CA ARG A 24 -6.70 7.72 27.80
C ARG A 24 -7.51 7.38 29.05
N HIS A 25 -8.46 6.46 28.94
CA HIS A 25 -9.30 6.01 30.06
C HIS A 25 -8.66 4.86 30.87
N GLY A 26 -7.46 4.40 30.50
CA GLY A 26 -6.78 3.30 31.18
C GLY A 26 -7.46 1.94 31.01
N ALA A 27 -8.31 1.78 29.98
CA ALA A 27 -8.97 0.51 29.67
C ALA A 27 -8.03 -0.48 28.96
N LEU A 28 -7.01 0.05 28.27
CA LEU A 28 -5.90 -0.70 27.68
C LEU A 28 -4.60 0.08 27.92
N SER A 29 -3.48 -0.62 27.94
CA SER A 29 -2.14 -0.06 27.85
C SER A 29 -1.53 -0.28 26.47
N VAL A 30 -0.55 0.55 26.09
CA VAL A 30 0.18 0.40 24.83
C VAL A 30 0.93 -0.93 24.82
N ARG A 31 1.48 -1.33 25.96
CA ARG A 31 2.19 -2.61 26.14
C ARG A 31 1.30 -3.81 25.89
N GLU A 32 0.07 -3.82 26.39
CA GLU A 32 -0.90 -4.91 26.19
C GLU A 32 -1.26 -5.06 24.70
N VAL A 33 -1.59 -3.96 24.03
CA VAL A 33 -1.97 -3.99 22.61
C VAL A 33 -0.79 -4.39 21.72
N THR A 34 0.41 -3.90 22.04
CA THR A 34 1.63 -4.30 21.32
C THR A 34 1.94 -5.78 21.53
N ALA A 35 1.84 -6.28 22.78
CA ALA A 35 2.03 -7.70 23.08
C ALA A 35 1.07 -8.57 22.29
N PHE A 36 -0.20 -8.19 22.28
CA PHE A 36 -1.25 -8.90 21.57
C PHE A 36 -0.97 -9.00 20.06
N CYS A 37 -0.52 -7.91 19.43
CA CYS A 37 -0.13 -7.93 18.02
C CYS A 37 1.06 -8.87 17.77
N LEU A 38 2.08 -8.83 18.63
CA LEU A 38 3.26 -9.69 18.51
C LEU A 38 2.93 -11.18 18.70
N GLU A 39 2.04 -11.52 19.65
CA GLU A 39 1.55 -12.88 19.86
C GLU A 39 0.77 -13.39 18.62
N ARG A 40 -0.02 -12.52 17.97
CA ARG A 40 -0.68 -12.87 16.71
C ARG A 40 0.30 -13.08 15.58
N ILE A 41 1.34 -12.23 15.47
CA ILE A 41 2.41 -12.41 14.49
C ILE A 41 3.10 -13.76 14.71
N GLU A 42 3.50 -14.08 15.93
CA GLU A 42 4.10 -15.37 16.26
C GLU A 42 3.20 -16.55 15.86
N ARG A 43 1.90 -16.44 16.12
CA ARG A 43 0.93 -17.50 15.87
C ARG A 43 0.62 -17.74 14.39
N TYR A 44 0.50 -16.68 13.59
CA TYR A 44 -0.09 -16.77 12.24
C TYR A 44 0.90 -16.48 11.11
N ASN A 45 2.02 -15.83 11.38
CA ASN A 45 2.92 -15.35 10.33
C ASN A 45 3.73 -16.46 9.66
N THR A 46 3.86 -17.64 10.27
CA THR A 46 4.47 -18.81 9.62
C THR A 46 3.69 -19.25 8.39
N GLU A 47 2.36 -19.07 8.42
CA GLU A 47 1.46 -19.34 7.30
C GLU A 47 1.29 -18.11 6.40
N LEU A 48 1.01 -16.94 6.99
CA LEU A 48 0.68 -15.74 6.22
C LEU A 48 1.89 -15.07 5.58
N ARG A 49 3.06 -15.14 6.24
CA ARG A 49 4.33 -14.49 5.85
C ARG A 49 4.18 -13.01 5.46
N ALA A 50 3.30 -12.30 6.17
CA ALA A 50 3.08 -10.87 5.99
C ALA A 50 4.14 -10.00 6.68
N VAL A 51 4.75 -10.49 7.76
CA VAL A 51 5.81 -9.82 8.50
C VAL A 51 7.15 -10.46 8.16
N LEU A 52 8.04 -9.69 7.55
CA LEU A 52 9.38 -10.12 7.14
C LEU A 52 10.35 -10.12 8.33
N ALA A 53 10.28 -9.12 9.20
CA ALA A 53 11.07 -9.03 10.42
C ALA A 53 10.27 -8.37 11.53
N VAL A 54 10.41 -8.86 12.76
CA VAL A 54 9.80 -8.26 13.96
C VAL A 54 10.79 -7.29 14.60
N ASN A 55 10.32 -6.13 15.04
CA ASN A 55 11.13 -5.16 15.76
C ASN A 55 11.37 -5.65 17.20
N PRO A 56 12.62 -5.96 17.59
CA PRO A 56 12.91 -6.42 18.95
C PRO A 56 12.64 -5.34 20.02
N ASN A 57 12.57 -4.06 19.62
CA ASN A 57 12.36 -2.93 20.52
C ASN A 57 10.90 -2.51 20.66
N ALA A 58 9.95 -3.16 19.98
CA ALA A 58 8.54 -2.76 19.97
C ALA A 58 7.94 -2.69 21.39
N LEU A 59 8.24 -3.69 22.24
CA LEU A 59 7.75 -3.73 23.62
C LEU A 59 8.39 -2.66 24.50
N ALA A 60 9.69 -2.42 24.35
CA ALA A 60 10.38 -1.36 25.09
C ALA A 60 9.84 0.04 24.74
N ARG A 61 9.52 0.28 23.45
CA ARG A 61 8.84 1.51 23.02
C ARG A 61 7.45 1.62 23.64
N ALA A 62 6.69 0.53 23.67
CA ALA A 62 5.36 0.51 24.28
C ALA A 62 5.42 0.82 25.79
N ASP A 63 6.35 0.20 26.52
CA ASP A 63 6.57 0.45 27.95
C ASP A 63 6.93 1.93 28.22
N ALA A 64 7.76 2.54 27.36
CA ALA A 64 8.12 3.95 27.47
C ALA A 64 6.93 4.89 27.20
N LEU A 65 6.05 4.54 26.25
CA LEU A 65 4.84 5.30 25.97
C LEU A 65 3.85 5.23 27.16
N ASP A 66 3.67 4.05 27.76
CA ASP A 66 2.77 3.91 28.92
C ASP A 66 3.21 4.75 30.13
N GLN A 67 4.51 4.98 30.28
CA GLN A 67 5.10 5.85 31.31
C GLN A 67 5.00 7.35 30.97
N SER A 68 4.68 7.71 29.72
CA SER A 68 4.54 9.11 29.30
C SER A 68 3.35 9.76 30.00
N ALA A 69 3.59 10.96 30.56
CA ALA A 69 2.52 11.81 31.08
C ALA A 69 1.66 12.40 29.96
N ASP A 70 2.24 12.62 28.77
CA ASP A 70 1.54 13.11 27.59
C ASP A 70 1.14 11.94 26.68
N LYS A 71 -0.17 11.80 26.47
CA LYS A 71 -0.81 10.80 25.60
C LYS A 71 -1.63 11.47 24.47
N SER A 72 -1.28 12.71 24.12
CA SER A 72 -2.00 13.53 23.14
C SER A 72 -1.57 13.29 21.70
N ALA A 73 -0.43 12.62 21.47
CA ALA A 73 0.09 12.37 20.14
C ALA A 73 -0.93 11.64 19.25
N PRO A 74 -1.05 12.00 17.96
CA PRO A 74 -2.16 11.57 17.11
C PRO A 74 -2.17 10.07 16.79
N LEU A 75 -1.02 9.40 16.91
CA LEU A 75 -0.87 7.96 16.74
C LEU A 75 -0.31 7.29 18.00
N PHE A 76 -0.57 7.88 19.17
CA PHE A 76 -0.04 7.39 20.46
C PHE A 76 -0.34 5.90 20.66
N GLY A 77 0.71 5.08 20.67
CA GLY A 77 0.63 3.65 20.90
C GLY A 77 -0.04 2.84 19.79
N VAL A 78 -0.20 3.40 18.58
CA VAL A 78 -0.77 2.69 17.43
C VAL A 78 0.24 1.67 16.90
N PRO A 79 -0.06 0.35 16.90
CA PRO A 79 0.85 -0.68 16.42
C PRO A 79 0.84 -0.77 14.89
N MET A 80 2.00 -0.58 14.26
CA MET A 80 2.12 -0.47 12.80
C MET A 80 3.20 -1.36 12.18
N LEU A 81 2.96 -1.82 10.95
CA LEU A 81 3.99 -2.41 10.10
C LEU A 81 4.49 -1.41 9.06
N ILE A 82 5.77 -1.50 8.69
CA ILE A 82 6.41 -0.65 7.68
C ILE A 82 6.92 -1.54 6.55
N LYS A 83 6.53 -1.32 5.30
CA LYS A 83 7.03 -2.09 4.15
C LYS A 83 8.57 -2.12 4.12
N ASP A 84 9.15 -3.27 3.83
CA ASP A 84 10.60 -3.51 3.95
C ASP A 84 11.49 -2.78 2.90
N ASN A 85 10.91 -1.94 2.05
CA ASN A 85 11.66 -1.00 1.21
C ASN A 85 11.83 0.39 1.85
N ILE A 86 11.31 0.63 3.05
CA ILE A 86 11.42 1.93 3.76
C ILE A 86 12.49 1.80 4.84
N GLU A 87 13.46 2.72 4.91
CA GLU A 87 14.51 2.70 5.96
C GLU A 87 13.97 2.92 7.37
N THR A 88 14.50 2.12 8.29
CA THR A 88 14.30 2.24 9.74
C THR A 88 15.67 2.16 10.40
N ALA A 89 15.94 3.01 11.39
CA ALA A 89 17.25 3.10 12.01
C ALA A 89 17.64 1.82 12.78
N ASP A 90 16.65 1.06 13.25
CA ASP A 90 16.82 -0.08 14.16
C ASP A 90 16.58 -1.46 13.52
N GLN A 91 16.13 -1.52 12.27
CA GLN A 91 15.87 -2.77 11.56
C GLN A 91 16.42 -2.72 10.12
N PRO A 92 16.85 -3.86 9.55
CA PRO A 92 17.24 -3.92 8.15
C PRO A 92 16.10 -3.48 7.21
N THR A 93 16.48 -2.98 6.05
CA THR A 93 15.59 -2.62 4.95
C THR A 93 16.11 -3.31 3.71
N THR A 94 15.49 -4.41 3.33
CA THR A 94 16.09 -5.35 2.38
C THR A 94 15.48 -5.27 0.99
N ALA A 95 14.33 -4.58 0.85
CA ALA A 95 13.47 -4.67 -0.32
C ALA A 95 13.15 -6.13 -0.71
N GLY A 96 13.17 -7.04 0.27
CA GLY A 96 12.98 -8.47 0.08
C GLY A 96 14.21 -9.24 -0.45
N SER A 97 15.36 -8.59 -0.63
CA SER A 97 16.56 -9.21 -1.23
C SER A 97 17.65 -9.52 -0.20
N THR A 98 18.27 -10.69 -0.34
CA THR A 98 19.43 -11.07 0.48
C THR A 98 20.63 -10.14 0.27
N ALA A 99 20.73 -9.46 -0.87
CA ALA A 99 21.79 -8.49 -1.17
C ALA A 99 21.82 -7.32 -0.17
N LEU A 100 20.68 -7.03 0.46
CA LEU A 100 20.49 -5.93 1.39
C LEU A 100 20.19 -6.39 2.83
N ALA A 101 20.24 -7.71 3.11
CA ALA A 101 19.86 -8.32 4.39
C ALA A 101 20.89 -8.16 5.53
N GLY A 102 21.75 -7.14 5.45
CA GLY A 102 22.78 -6.84 6.44
C GLY A 102 22.26 -6.09 7.68
N ALA A 103 23.15 -5.34 8.32
CA ALA A 103 22.80 -4.49 9.45
C ALA A 103 21.80 -3.37 9.05
N PRO A 104 21.00 -2.84 10.00
CA PRO A 104 20.22 -1.63 9.78
C PRO A 104 21.09 -0.48 9.26
N THR A 105 20.51 0.41 8.45
CA THR A 105 21.23 1.57 7.87
C THR A 105 21.56 2.63 8.92
N GLY A 106 20.96 2.57 10.11
CA GLY A 106 21.11 3.57 11.16
C GLY A 106 20.35 4.87 10.90
N ARG A 107 19.50 4.90 9.87
CA ARG A 107 18.66 6.04 9.51
C ARG A 107 17.19 5.65 9.45
N ASP A 108 16.32 6.51 9.96
CA ASP A 108 14.89 6.44 9.66
C ASP A 108 14.62 7.23 8.38
N ALA A 109 13.73 6.72 7.51
CA ALA A 109 13.11 7.57 6.50
C ALA A 109 12.33 8.72 7.17
N PRO A 110 12.21 9.92 6.57
CA PRO A 110 11.49 11.03 7.21
C PRO A 110 10.06 10.68 7.64
N LEU A 111 9.36 9.84 6.86
CA LEU A 111 8.04 9.33 7.21
C LEU A 111 8.05 8.46 8.48
N VAL A 112 9.11 7.68 8.70
CA VAL A 112 9.26 6.83 9.88
C VAL A 112 9.52 7.68 11.12
N THR A 113 10.35 8.72 10.99
CA THR A 113 10.52 9.73 12.05
C THR A 113 9.19 10.38 12.42
N ALA A 114 8.42 10.84 11.42
CA ALA A 114 7.11 11.44 11.65
C ALA A 114 6.13 10.51 12.38
N LEU A 115 6.10 9.22 12.02
CA LEU A 115 5.27 8.22 12.71
C LEU A 115 5.71 7.98 14.15
N ARG A 116 7.02 7.88 14.40
CA ARG A 116 7.57 7.70 15.76
C ARG A 116 7.25 8.91 16.64
N ASP A 117 7.42 10.12 16.11
CA ASP A 117 7.13 11.39 16.80
C ASP A 117 5.62 11.54 17.08
N ALA A 118 4.77 11.03 16.17
CA ALA A 118 3.33 10.91 16.38
C ALA A 118 2.94 9.83 17.40
N GLY A 119 3.90 9.09 17.96
CA GLY A 119 3.70 8.12 19.03
C GLY A 119 3.43 6.69 18.56
N ALA A 120 3.58 6.37 17.28
CA ALA A 120 3.36 5.03 16.77
C ALA A 120 4.39 4.01 17.33
N VAL A 121 3.97 2.74 17.40
CA VAL A 121 4.83 1.59 17.73
C VAL A 121 5.06 0.78 16.46
N ILE A 122 6.28 0.79 15.94
CA ILE A 122 6.64 0.01 14.76
C ILE A 122 6.90 -1.44 15.21
N LEU A 123 5.98 -2.33 14.87
CA LEU A 123 6.02 -3.76 15.19
C LEU A 123 7.08 -4.51 14.38
N GLY A 124 7.39 -4.05 13.17
CA GLY A 124 8.25 -4.79 12.27
C GLY A 124 8.21 -4.30 10.83
N LYS A 125 8.93 -5.03 9.98
CA LYS A 125 8.99 -4.86 8.53
C LYS A 125 7.94 -5.76 7.86
N ALA A 126 7.08 -5.20 7.03
CA ALA A 126 6.14 -5.96 6.22
C ALA A 126 6.83 -6.53 4.97
N ASN A 127 6.50 -7.78 4.63
CA ASN A 127 6.94 -8.44 3.40
C ASN A 127 6.38 -7.74 2.15
N LEU A 128 7.03 -7.95 1.01
CA LEU A 128 6.69 -7.35 -0.27
C LEU A 128 7.02 -8.31 -1.42
N SER A 129 6.52 -8.04 -2.61
CA SER A 129 7.17 -8.52 -3.83
C SER A 129 8.57 -7.94 -3.91
N ALA A 130 9.61 -8.77 -4.08
CA ALA A 130 11.00 -8.33 -4.11
C ALA A 130 11.20 -7.13 -5.05
N TRP A 131 11.98 -6.14 -4.59
CA TRP A 131 12.26 -4.89 -5.31
C TRP A 131 10.99 -4.17 -5.80
N ALA A 132 9.96 -4.18 -4.95
CA ALA A 132 8.67 -3.60 -5.24
C ALA A 132 8.06 -4.08 -6.58
N ASN A 133 8.32 -5.35 -6.93
CA ASN A 133 7.89 -6.02 -8.16
C ASN A 133 8.61 -5.58 -9.45
N PHE A 134 9.77 -4.93 -9.35
CA PHE A 134 10.51 -4.42 -10.50
C PHE A 134 11.84 -5.16 -10.78
N GLN A 135 11.89 -6.45 -10.40
CA GLN A 135 13.05 -7.33 -10.66
C GLN A 135 12.92 -8.11 -11.97
N THR A 136 11.73 -8.60 -12.29
CA THR A 136 11.49 -9.52 -13.42
C THR A 136 10.09 -9.36 -14.01
N SER A 137 9.94 -9.70 -15.29
CA SER A 137 8.64 -9.78 -15.97
C SER A 137 7.78 -10.98 -15.56
N ARG A 138 8.34 -11.97 -14.84
CA ARG A 138 7.63 -13.17 -14.39
C ARG A 138 7.36 -13.19 -12.89
N SER A 139 7.30 -12.02 -12.27
CA SER A 139 7.15 -11.87 -10.81
C SER A 139 5.97 -12.64 -10.25
N VAL A 140 6.10 -13.10 -9.00
CA VAL A 140 4.99 -13.63 -8.19
C VAL A 140 4.70 -12.66 -7.07
N SER A 141 3.51 -12.09 -7.06
CA SER A 141 3.14 -11.08 -6.08
C SER A 141 3.21 -11.60 -4.64
N GLY A 142 3.89 -10.83 -3.78
CA GLY A 142 4.12 -11.18 -2.38
C GLY A 142 5.31 -12.10 -2.12
N TRP A 143 6.05 -12.53 -3.14
CA TRP A 143 7.27 -13.31 -2.96
C TRP A 143 8.52 -12.42 -2.80
N SER A 144 9.37 -12.77 -1.85
CA SER A 144 10.74 -12.26 -1.76
C SER A 144 11.73 -13.30 -1.25
N ASP A 145 13.04 -13.10 -1.47
CA ASP A 145 14.07 -14.02 -0.98
C ASP A 145 14.09 -14.09 0.55
N VAL A 146 13.92 -12.93 1.20
CA VAL A 146 14.04 -12.80 2.65
C VAL A 146 12.75 -13.20 3.36
N GLY A 147 11.60 -12.75 2.85
CA GLY A 147 10.29 -13.00 3.48
C GLY A 147 9.58 -14.26 2.98
N GLY A 148 10.01 -14.83 1.86
CA GLY A 148 9.28 -15.87 1.15
C GLY A 148 7.94 -15.38 0.61
N GLN A 149 7.02 -16.32 0.34
CA GLN A 149 5.70 -16.03 -0.21
C GLN A 149 4.70 -15.56 0.86
N CYS A 150 4.32 -14.28 0.83
CA CYS A 150 3.16 -13.77 1.56
C CYS A 150 1.86 -14.34 0.97
N MET A 151 0.89 -14.69 1.80
CA MET A 151 -0.39 -15.28 1.39
C MET A 151 -1.55 -14.30 1.58
N ASN A 152 -2.63 -14.49 0.82
CA ASN A 152 -3.89 -13.78 1.03
C ASN A 152 -4.62 -14.32 2.30
N PRO A 153 -5.08 -13.47 3.22
CA PRO A 153 -5.74 -13.92 4.45
C PRO A 153 -7.14 -14.49 4.22
N HIS A 154 -7.77 -14.23 3.09
CA HIS A 154 -9.11 -14.72 2.75
C HIS A 154 -9.08 -16.14 2.17
N ARG A 155 -7.97 -16.53 1.52
CA ARG A 155 -7.85 -17.85 0.89
C ARG A 155 -6.38 -18.29 0.81
N ALA A 156 -6.09 -19.49 1.31
CA ALA A 156 -4.78 -20.14 1.13
C ALA A 156 -4.43 -20.26 -0.36
N ASP A 157 -3.13 -20.19 -0.67
CA ASP A 157 -2.57 -20.33 -2.03
C ASP A 157 -3.01 -19.24 -3.03
N TYR A 158 -3.62 -18.16 -2.54
CA TYR A 158 -3.99 -16.99 -3.33
C TYR A 158 -3.07 -15.82 -3.01
N THR A 159 -2.81 -15.01 -4.02
CA THR A 159 -1.88 -13.88 -3.91
C THR A 159 -2.45 -12.76 -3.03
N PRO A 160 -1.64 -12.11 -2.20
CA PRO A 160 -2.01 -10.85 -1.56
C PRO A 160 -1.95 -9.66 -2.55
N SER A 161 -1.76 -9.89 -3.85
CA SER A 161 -1.28 -8.89 -4.82
C SER A 161 0.01 -8.23 -4.31
N GLY A 162 0.42 -7.11 -4.88
CA GLY A 162 1.68 -6.49 -4.54
C GLY A 162 1.88 -5.10 -5.14
N SER A 163 2.98 -4.44 -4.81
CA SER A 163 4.08 -4.98 -4.00
C SER A 163 3.95 -4.77 -2.49
N SER A 164 3.00 -3.97 -1.98
CA SER A 164 2.80 -3.80 -0.51
C SER A 164 2.01 -4.95 0.12
N SER A 165 2.38 -6.18 -0.23
CA SER A 165 1.69 -7.44 0.07
C SER A 165 1.50 -7.67 1.57
N GLY A 166 2.60 -7.65 2.33
CA GLY A 166 2.58 -7.89 3.77
C GLY A 166 1.90 -6.76 4.55
N SER A 167 1.96 -5.52 4.05
CA SER A 167 1.26 -4.39 4.67
C SER A 167 -0.25 -4.60 4.60
N ALA A 168 -0.78 -4.97 3.42
CA ALA A 168 -2.21 -5.22 3.25
C ALA A 168 -2.68 -6.48 3.99
N ALA A 169 -1.98 -7.60 3.81
CA ALA A 169 -2.32 -8.88 4.44
C ALA A 169 -2.22 -8.79 5.97
N GLY A 170 -1.21 -8.10 6.51
CA GLY A 170 -1.02 -7.91 7.94
C GLY A 170 -2.13 -7.07 8.59
N VAL A 171 -2.63 -6.03 7.92
CA VAL A 171 -3.77 -5.23 8.39
C VAL A 171 -5.06 -6.04 8.33
N ALA A 172 -5.29 -6.76 7.23
CA ALA A 172 -6.48 -7.58 7.01
C ALA A 172 -6.59 -8.73 8.02
N ALA A 173 -5.46 -9.39 8.33
CA ALA A 173 -5.39 -10.47 9.30
C ALA A 173 -5.35 -9.97 10.76
N GLY A 174 -5.38 -8.66 11.00
CA GLY A 174 -5.27 -8.10 12.35
C GLY A 174 -3.94 -8.43 13.03
N LEU A 175 -2.83 -8.44 12.30
CA LEU A 175 -1.48 -8.52 12.88
C LEU A 175 -0.98 -7.15 13.34
N CYS A 176 -1.60 -6.08 12.82
CA CYS A 176 -1.35 -4.69 13.19
C CYS A 176 -2.64 -3.88 13.00
N LEU A 177 -2.66 -2.66 13.55
CA LEU A 177 -3.78 -1.73 13.36
C LEU A 177 -3.71 -1.03 12.00
N ALA A 178 -2.51 -0.66 11.59
CA ALA A 178 -2.25 0.00 10.32
C ALA A 178 -0.87 -0.38 9.77
N ALA A 179 -0.64 -0.12 8.49
CA ALA A 179 0.66 -0.30 7.88
C ALA A 179 0.97 0.83 6.89
N ILE A 180 2.26 1.00 6.58
CA ILE A 180 2.70 1.83 5.45
C ILE A 180 3.11 0.92 4.30
N GLY A 181 2.63 1.26 3.10
CA GLY A 181 3.08 0.70 1.83
C GLY A 181 3.70 1.77 0.94
N THR A 182 4.14 1.35 -0.24
CA THR A 182 4.61 2.26 -1.30
C THR A 182 3.99 1.87 -2.62
N GLU A 183 3.75 2.88 -3.46
CA GLU A 183 3.20 2.67 -4.79
C GLU A 183 3.94 3.45 -5.86
N THR A 184 4.36 2.72 -6.89
CA THR A 184 4.77 3.24 -8.20
C THR A 184 3.61 3.16 -9.18
N SER A 185 2.92 2.01 -9.22
CA SER A 185 1.67 1.79 -9.96
C SER A 185 0.92 0.60 -9.35
N GLY A 186 -0.23 0.84 -8.71
CA GLY A 186 -1.07 -0.18 -8.08
C GLY A 186 -0.55 -0.80 -6.78
N SER A 187 0.70 -0.56 -6.39
CA SER A 187 1.37 -1.27 -5.28
C SER A 187 0.86 -0.96 -3.86
N ILE A 188 -0.07 -0.03 -3.66
CA ILE A 188 -0.87 0.19 -2.45
C ILE A 188 -2.32 -0.23 -2.71
N VAL A 189 -2.95 0.32 -3.75
CA VAL A 189 -4.39 0.12 -3.98
C VAL A 189 -4.75 -1.30 -4.42
N SER A 190 -3.87 -1.97 -5.17
CA SER A 190 -4.12 -3.35 -5.59
C SER A 190 -4.07 -4.36 -4.43
N PRO A 191 -3.00 -4.40 -3.62
CA PRO A 191 -2.99 -5.25 -2.44
C PRO A 191 -4.07 -4.84 -1.44
N ALA A 192 -4.40 -3.55 -1.28
CA ALA A 192 -5.50 -3.15 -0.42
C ALA A 192 -6.86 -3.73 -0.90
N SER A 193 -7.15 -3.64 -2.20
CA SER A 193 -8.35 -4.20 -2.82
C SER A 193 -8.49 -5.71 -2.60
N VAL A 194 -7.48 -6.51 -2.94
CA VAL A 194 -7.59 -7.99 -2.86
C VAL A 194 -7.53 -8.54 -1.44
N ASN A 195 -7.01 -7.78 -0.48
CA ASN A 195 -7.00 -8.15 0.94
C ASN A 195 -8.19 -7.56 1.70
N GLY A 196 -9.03 -6.75 1.06
CA GLY A 196 -10.23 -6.20 1.67
C GLY A 196 -9.94 -5.15 2.74
N VAL A 197 -8.97 -4.27 2.48
CA VAL A 197 -8.59 -3.15 3.36
C VAL A 197 -8.61 -1.83 2.59
N VAL A 198 -8.57 -0.72 3.31
CA VAL A 198 -8.44 0.62 2.75
C VAL A 198 -6.97 0.88 2.41
N GLY A 199 -6.71 1.44 1.24
CA GLY A 199 -5.38 1.85 0.80
C GLY A 199 -5.43 3.22 0.13
N LEU A 200 -4.59 4.15 0.60
CA LEU A 200 -4.43 5.46 -0.02
C LEU A 200 -3.05 5.56 -0.67
N LYS A 201 -3.02 5.79 -1.98
CA LYS A 201 -1.88 6.32 -2.70
C LYS A 201 -2.02 7.85 -2.75
N PRO A 202 -1.19 8.62 -2.02
CA PRO A 202 -1.29 10.08 -2.05
C PRO A 202 -0.84 10.66 -3.40
N THR A 203 -1.05 11.97 -3.57
CA THR A 203 -0.38 12.78 -4.58
C THR A 203 1.15 12.61 -4.45
N VAL A 204 1.84 12.45 -5.59
CA VAL A 204 3.30 12.34 -5.59
C VAL A 204 3.91 13.62 -5.03
N GLY A 205 4.88 13.48 -4.12
CA GLY A 205 5.49 14.61 -3.41
C GLY A 205 4.76 15.08 -2.15
N ARG A 206 3.55 14.57 -1.85
CA ARG A 206 2.87 14.84 -0.56
C ARG A 206 3.61 14.24 0.63
N VAL A 207 4.17 13.03 0.45
CA VAL A 207 4.98 12.33 1.44
C VAL A 207 6.40 12.21 0.90
N SER A 208 7.41 12.49 1.73
CA SER A 208 8.81 12.34 1.32
C SER A 208 9.14 10.89 0.97
N ALA A 209 9.75 10.68 -0.19
CA ALA A 209 10.27 9.39 -0.65
C ALA A 209 11.74 9.16 -0.23
N GLU A 210 12.33 10.08 0.53
CA GLU A 210 13.72 9.95 0.99
C GLU A 210 13.92 8.69 1.85
N HIS A 211 15.03 7.99 1.59
CA HIS A 211 15.41 6.72 2.22
C HIS A 211 14.36 5.59 2.04
N ILE A 212 13.61 5.62 0.95
CA ILE A 212 12.85 4.50 0.43
C ILE A 212 13.64 3.92 -0.75
N VAL A 213 13.77 2.59 -0.85
CA VAL A 213 14.34 1.93 -2.03
C VAL A 213 13.41 2.23 -3.23
N PRO A 214 13.87 2.98 -4.24
CA PRO A 214 12.99 3.58 -5.24
C PRO A 214 12.74 2.66 -6.44
N ILE A 215 11.71 2.99 -7.20
CA ILE A 215 11.53 2.64 -8.61
C ILE A 215 11.56 3.88 -9.51
N SER A 216 10.83 4.93 -9.14
CA SER A 216 10.58 6.05 -10.04
C SER A 216 10.24 7.31 -9.25
N HIS A 217 11.11 8.31 -9.27
CA HIS A 217 10.88 9.59 -8.61
C HIS A 217 9.65 10.35 -9.16
N THR A 218 9.17 10.02 -10.36
CA THR A 218 7.96 10.64 -10.94
C THR A 218 6.65 10.03 -10.45
N GLN A 219 6.68 8.84 -9.82
CA GLN A 219 5.48 8.09 -9.44
C GLN A 219 5.47 7.61 -7.99
N ASP A 220 6.65 7.38 -7.41
CA ASP A 220 6.78 6.77 -6.11
C ASP A 220 6.19 7.65 -5.01
N THR A 221 5.35 7.03 -4.19
CA THR A 221 4.84 7.63 -2.97
C THR A 221 4.58 6.57 -1.92
N ALA A 222 4.77 6.92 -0.66
CA ALA A 222 4.36 6.09 0.47
C ALA A 222 2.95 6.45 0.89
N GLY A 223 2.20 5.47 1.39
CA GLY A 223 0.82 5.70 1.81
C GLY A 223 0.29 4.66 2.80
N PRO A 224 -0.78 5.00 3.53
CA PRO A 224 -1.35 4.14 4.55
C PRO A 224 -2.21 3.01 3.98
N LEU A 225 -2.11 1.84 4.63
CA LEU A 225 -3.06 0.73 4.52
C LEU A 225 -3.71 0.52 5.88
N THR A 226 -5.04 0.51 5.92
CA THR A 226 -5.84 0.53 7.17
C THR A 226 -7.17 -0.19 6.97
N ARG A 227 -7.96 -0.40 8.03
CA ARG A 227 -9.31 -0.97 7.91
C ARG A 227 -10.40 0.08 7.72
N SER A 228 -10.09 1.36 7.88
CA SER A 228 -11.07 2.44 7.74
C SER A 228 -10.48 3.67 7.06
N VAL A 229 -11.29 4.41 6.31
CA VAL A 229 -10.85 5.68 5.69
C VAL A 229 -10.46 6.72 6.75
N ALA A 230 -11.11 6.69 7.91
CA ALA A 230 -10.76 7.56 9.04
C ALA A 230 -9.33 7.31 9.55
N ASP A 231 -8.90 6.06 9.66
CA ASP A 231 -7.54 5.72 10.07
C ASP A 231 -6.52 6.10 9.00
N ALA A 232 -6.85 5.87 7.71
CA ALA A 232 -6.01 6.33 6.60
C ALA A 232 -5.82 7.85 6.63
N ALA A 233 -6.87 8.62 6.90
CA ALA A 233 -6.80 10.07 6.98
C ALA A 233 -6.00 10.57 8.18
N ALA A 234 -6.08 9.89 9.34
CA ALA A 234 -5.28 10.23 10.51
C ALA A 234 -3.78 10.03 10.26
N ILE A 235 -3.41 8.95 9.56
CA ILE A 235 -2.02 8.67 9.20
C ILE A 235 -1.53 9.61 8.09
N ASP A 236 -2.31 9.84 7.03
CA ASP A 236 -1.96 10.80 5.97
C ASP A 236 -1.65 12.20 6.54
N ALA A 237 -2.47 12.69 7.48
CA ALA A 237 -2.23 13.97 8.13
C ALA A 237 -0.86 14.02 8.82
N VAL A 238 -0.46 12.94 9.53
CA VAL A 238 0.88 12.86 10.15
C VAL A 238 1.98 12.85 9.09
N LEU A 239 1.82 12.06 8.03
CA LEU A 239 2.83 11.95 6.97
C LEU A 239 3.01 13.25 6.18
N ALA A 240 1.93 14.01 6.00
CA ALA A 240 1.94 15.31 5.32
C ALA A 240 2.32 16.48 6.25
N GLY A 241 2.48 16.26 7.56
CA GLY A 241 2.73 17.32 8.54
C GLY A 241 1.53 18.26 8.76
N GLU A 242 0.31 17.77 8.57
CA GLU A 242 -0.94 18.51 8.65
C GLU A 242 -1.78 18.09 9.87
N SER A 243 -2.76 18.91 10.26
CA SER A 243 -3.75 18.53 11.27
C SER A 243 -4.77 17.54 10.72
N SER A 244 -5.18 16.54 11.53
CA SER A 244 -6.29 15.65 11.20
C SER A 244 -7.60 16.42 11.06
N GLY A 245 -8.25 16.33 9.91
CA GLY A 245 -9.57 16.92 9.67
C GLY A 245 -9.80 17.16 8.19
N THR A 246 -10.92 16.69 7.67
CA THR A 246 -11.29 16.90 6.28
C THR A 246 -12.77 17.25 6.22
N ASN A 247 -13.11 18.30 5.46
CA ASN A 247 -14.49 18.64 5.20
C ASN A 247 -14.81 18.19 3.79
N ALA A 248 -15.73 17.25 3.66
CA ALA A 248 -16.22 16.86 2.35
C ALA A 248 -17.03 18.03 1.76
N PRO A 249 -17.06 18.18 0.42
CA PRO A 249 -17.98 19.08 -0.24
C PRO A 249 -19.43 18.77 0.19
N GLN A 250 -20.26 19.81 0.35
CA GLN A 250 -21.66 19.62 0.73
C GLN A 250 -22.42 18.83 -0.34
N ALA A 251 -22.19 19.16 -1.62
CA ALA A 251 -22.81 18.51 -2.77
C ALA A 251 -21.75 17.72 -3.56
N ILE A 252 -21.48 16.48 -3.15
CA ILE A 252 -20.52 15.60 -3.84
C ILE A 252 -21.06 15.21 -5.21
N ARG A 253 -20.15 15.16 -6.19
CA ARG A 253 -20.40 14.68 -7.55
C ARG A 253 -19.36 13.63 -7.90
N LEU A 254 -19.79 12.42 -8.18
CA LEU A 254 -18.95 11.25 -8.49
C LEU A 254 -19.16 10.82 -9.93
N GLY A 255 -18.07 10.56 -10.65
CA GLY A 255 -18.11 9.96 -11.99
C GLY A 255 -17.90 8.45 -11.94
N ALA A 256 -18.90 7.63 -12.24
CA ALA A 256 -18.74 6.18 -12.35
C ALA A 256 -18.15 5.79 -13.71
N PHE A 257 -16.91 5.29 -13.72
CA PHE A 257 -16.33 4.67 -14.91
C PHE A 257 -17.00 3.33 -15.17
N ILE A 258 -17.73 3.26 -16.26
CA ILE A 258 -18.28 1.99 -16.72
C ILE A 258 -17.25 1.33 -17.63
N THR A 259 -16.54 0.36 -17.09
CA THR A 259 -15.53 -0.42 -17.81
C THR A 259 -16.16 -1.64 -18.50
N ALA A 260 -17.31 -1.49 -19.16
CA ALA A 260 -18.12 -2.61 -19.64
C ALA A 260 -17.27 -3.62 -20.45
N GLY A 261 -17.24 -4.86 -19.99
CA GLY A 261 -16.50 -5.96 -20.62
C GLY A 261 -15.01 -6.01 -20.29
N ARG A 262 -14.52 -5.19 -19.35
CA ARG A 262 -13.12 -5.22 -18.86
C ARG A 262 -12.95 -6.11 -17.62
N HIS A 263 -14.02 -6.42 -16.90
CA HIS A 263 -14.00 -7.31 -15.75
C HIS A 263 -15.00 -8.48 -15.93
N PRO A 264 -14.84 -9.56 -15.17
CA PRO A 264 -15.87 -10.61 -15.07
C PRO A 264 -17.25 -10.05 -14.67
N GLU A 265 -18.32 -10.67 -15.18
CA GLU A 265 -19.71 -10.17 -15.00
C GLU A 265 -20.15 -10.08 -13.53
N ASP A 266 -19.67 -10.96 -12.68
CA ASP A 266 -19.92 -10.95 -11.24
C ASP A 266 -19.28 -9.74 -10.54
N VAL A 267 -18.07 -9.35 -10.94
CA VAL A 267 -17.39 -8.13 -10.48
C VAL A 267 -18.15 -6.89 -10.96
N GLU A 268 -18.56 -6.84 -12.23
CA GLU A 268 -19.35 -5.73 -12.76
C GLU A 268 -20.74 -5.65 -12.10
N THR A 269 -21.35 -6.79 -11.79
CA THR A 269 -22.60 -6.87 -11.03
C THR A 269 -22.43 -6.34 -9.61
N LEU A 270 -21.34 -6.70 -8.93
CA LEU A 270 -21.02 -6.16 -7.61
C LEU A 270 -20.84 -4.64 -7.66
N PHE A 271 -20.10 -4.12 -8.64
CA PHE A 271 -19.92 -2.68 -8.81
C PHE A 271 -21.25 -1.94 -9.04
N ARG A 272 -22.11 -2.45 -9.94
CA ARG A 272 -23.44 -1.87 -10.17
C ARG A 272 -24.34 -1.95 -8.92
N SER A 273 -24.17 -2.98 -8.09
CA SER A 273 -24.97 -3.15 -6.86
C SER A 273 -24.75 -2.03 -5.84
N VAL A 274 -23.58 -1.38 -5.85
CA VAL A 274 -23.28 -0.29 -4.91
C VAL A 274 -23.73 1.09 -5.39
N PHE A 275 -24.22 1.23 -6.63
CA PHE A 275 -24.59 2.53 -7.21
C PHE A 275 -25.68 3.24 -6.40
N GLY A 276 -26.69 2.48 -5.95
CA GLY A 276 -27.76 3.04 -5.10
C GLY A 276 -27.21 3.63 -3.79
N LYS A 277 -26.17 3.01 -3.20
CA LYS A 277 -25.49 3.53 -2.01
C LYS A 277 -24.66 4.77 -2.33
N LEU A 278 -23.93 4.78 -3.45
CA LEU A 278 -23.16 5.95 -3.91
C LEU A 278 -24.06 7.16 -4.19
N GLN A 279 -25.26 6.95 -4.72
CA GLN A 279 -26.25 8.01 -4.93
C GLN A 279 -26.74 8.67 -3.62
N THR A 280 -26.59 8.00 -2.47
CA THR A 280 -26.88 8.63 -1.16
C THR A 280 -25.78 9.59 -0.70
N VAL A 281 -24.56 9.45 -1.24
CA VAL A 281 -23.42 10.32 -0.96
C VAL A 281 -23.53 11.63 -1.75
N GLY A 282 -23.96 11.54 -3.01
CA GLY A 282 -24.07 12.68 -3.90
C GLY A 282 -24.55 12.30 -5.29
N ALA A 283 -24.42 13.23 -6.24
CA ALA A 283 -24.77 12.96 -7.63
C ALA A 283 -23.80 11.93 -8.23
N LEU A 284 -24.34 10.85 -8.81
CA LEU A 284 -23.57 9.85 -9.54
C LEU A 284 -23.79 10.05 -11.05
N VAL A 285 -22.73 10.38 -11.76
CA VAL A 285 -22.73 10.62 -13.21
C VAL A 285 -22.00 9.46 -13.88
N HIS A 286 -22.57 8.88 -14.92
CA HIS A 286 -21.86 7.87 -15.69
C HIS A 286 -20.89 8.56 -16.64
N VAL A 287 -19.65 8.08 -16.68
CA VAL A 287 -18.58 8.62 -17.54
C VAL A 287 -17.88 7.48 -18.27
N GLU A 288 -17.43 7.76 -19.49
CA GLU A 288 -16.62 6.81 -20.25
C GLU A 288 -15.22 6.70 -19.64
N ALA A 289 -14.68 5.48 -19.60
CA ALA A 289 -13.34 5.26 -19.09
C ALA A 289 -12.29 5.75 -20.11
N PRO A 290 -11.30 6.56 -19.69
CA PRO A 290 -10.21 6.98 -20.56
C PRO A 290 -9.42 5.74 -21.06
N ASP A 291 -9.00 5.77 -22.33
CA ASP A 291 -8.21 4.68 -22.92
C ASP A 291 -6.71 4.91 -22.73
N ASP A 292 -6.17 4.40 -21.62
CA ASP A 292 -4.77 4.55 -21.22
C ASP A 292 -3.83 3.50 -21.83
N ARG A 293 -4.35 2.51 -22.57
CA ARG A 293 -3.56 1.43 -23.19
C ARG A 293 -2.39 1.95 -24.05
N PRO A 294 -2.53 3.03 -24.85
CA PRO A 294 -1.41 3.56 -25.62
C PRO A 294 -0.23 4.06 -24.76
N LEU A 295 -0.48 4.44 -23.50
CA LEU A 295 0.55 4.96 -22.60
C LEU A 295 1.41 3.86 -21.98
N GLY A 296 0.97 2.60 -21.98
CA GLY A 296 1.63 1.50 -21.26
C GLY A 296 3.09 1.26 -21.68
N LYS A 297 3.40 1.37 -22.98
CA LYS A 297 4.79 1.25 -23.45
C LYS A 297 5.66 2.39 -22.92
N HIS A 298 5.15 3.62 -22.96
CA HIS A 298 5.88 4.79 -22.47
C HIS A 298 6.08 4.73 -20.96
N LEU A 299 5.07 4.25 -20.21
CA LEU A 299 5.19 3.98 -18.78
C LEU A 299 6.35 3.01 -18.51
N TYR A 300 6.34 1.84 -19.15
CA TYR A 300 7.41 0.86 -18.93
C TYR A 300 8.78 1.41 -19.30
N THR A 301 8.91 2.12 -20.44
CA THR A 301 10.14 2.79 -20.82
C THR A 301 10.61 3.77 -19.75
N ARG A 302 9.75 4.69 -19.28
CA ARG A 302 10.09 5.65 -18.23
C ARG A 302 10.62 4.95 -16.97
N LEU A 303 9.91 3.93 -16.50
CA LEU A 303 10.30 3.19 -15.30
C LEU A 303 11.67 2.52 -15.42
N LEU A 304 12.04 1.96 -16.58
CA LEU A 304 13.38 1.37 -16.76
C LEU A 304 14.51 2.39 -16.60
N TYR A 305 14.32 3.61 -17.13
CA TYR A 305 15.31 4.68 -17.01
C TYR A 305 15.39 5.21 -15.57
N GLU A 306 14.25 5.53 -14.97
CA GLU A 306 14.19 6.07 -13.61
C GLU A 306 14.68 5.04 -12.58
N PHE A 307 14.34 3.76 -12.74
CA PHE A 307 14.80 2.71 -11.83
C PHE A 307 16.32 2.62 -11.78
N LYS A 308 16.99 2.59 -12.94
CA LYS A 308 18.46 2.58 -12.98
C LYS A 308 19.04 3.81 -12.28
N ALA A 309 18.54 5.00 -12.62
CA ALA A 309 19.07 6.26 -12.09
C ALA A 309 18.86 6.37 -10.57
N ASP A 310 17.63 6.15 -10.13
CA ASP A 310 17.21 6.37 -8.75
C ASP A 310 17.73 5.28 -7.83
N LEU A 311 17.75 4.00 -8.27
CA LEU A 311 18.32 2.92 -7.48
C LEU A 311 19.83 3.10 -7.30
N ASN A 312 20.57 3.48 -8.35
CA ASN A 312 22.00 3.76 -8.24
C ASN A 312 22.27 4.91 -7.25
N ALA A 313 21.49 5.98 -7.31
CA ALA A 313 21.62 7.09 -6.37
C ALA A 313 21.32 6.64 -4.92
N TYR A 314 20.28 5.83 -4.72
CA TYR A 314 19.93 5.28 -3.43
C TYR A 314 21.05 4.38 -2.87
N LEU A 315 21.49 3.37 -3.63
CA LEU A 315 22.51 2.40 -3.22
C LEU A 315 23.85 3.07 -2.90
N ALA A 316 24.29 4.02 -3.72
CA ALA A 316 25.52 4.78 -3.47
C ALA A 316 25.46 5.63 -2.19
N SER A 317 24.26 6.08 -1.79
CA SER A 317 24.05 6.86 -0.56
C SER A 317 23.82 6.01 0.69
N ARG A 318 23.63 4.69 0.51
CA ARG A 318 23.21 3.78 1.57
C ARG A 318 24.41 3.38 2.44
N PRO A 319 24.34 3.54 3.77
CA PRO A 319 25.37 3.04 4.67
C PRO A 319 25.45 1.51 4.68
N GLY A 320 26.65 0.98 4.84
CA GLY A 320 26.90 -0.46 5.01
C GLY A 320 27.67 -1.08 3.84
N ASN A 321 27.81 -2.40 3.87
CA ASN A 321 28.49 -3.19 2.85
C ASN A 321 27.44 -3.94 2.02
N ALA A 322 26.88 -3.27 1.03
CA ALA A 322 25.88 -3.75 0.08
C ALA A 322 26.30 -3.32 -1.33
N PRO A 323 25.75 -3.92 -2.41
CA PRO A 323 25.99 -3.45 -3.78
C PRO A 323 25.70 -1.95 -3.90
N ASP A 324 26.62 -1.21 -4.53
CA ASP A 324 26.52 0.25 -4.64
C ASP A 324 25.73 0.74 -5.87
N SER A 325 25.35 -0.20 -6.74
CA SER A 325 24.71 0.05 -8.02
C SER A 325 23.91 -1.15 -8.52
N LEU A 326 23.00 -0.91 -9.46
CA LEU A 326 22.23 -1.94 -10.17
C LEU A 326 23.15 -2.96 -10.85
N LYS A 327 24.26 -2.51 -11.42
CA LYS A 327 25.28 -3.39 -12.02
C LYS A 327 25.88 -4.36 -10.99
N GLU A 328 26.26 -3.86 -9.82
CA GLU A 328 26.78 -4.72 -8.75
C GLU A 328 25.69 -5.64 -8.18
N LEU A 329 24.43 -5.19 -8.13
CA LEU A 329 23.31 -6.01 -7.71
C LEU A 329 23.06 -7.18 -8.69
N ILE A 330 23.11 -6.93 -10.00
CA ILE A 330 23.04 -7.97 -11.03
C ILE A 330 24.18 -8.98 -10.86
N ALA A 331 25.40 -8.49 -10.61
CA ALA A 331 26.56 -9.34 -10.37
C ALA A 331 26.41 -10.18 -9.09
N TYR A 332 25.88 -9.59 -8.01
CA TYR A 332 25.56 -10.28 -6.77
C TYR A 332 24.57 -11.42 -7.02
N ASN A 333 23.48 -11.16 -7.72
CA ASN A 333 22.46 -12.17 -8.03
C ASN A 333 23.03 -13.31 -8.89
N ASN A 334 23.87 -13.00 -9.86
CA ASN A 334 24.57 -14.01 -10.68
C ASN A 334 25.51 -14.90 -9.86
N ALA A 335 26.16 -14.34 -8.82
CA ALA A 335 27.00 -15.08 -7.89
C ALA A 335 26.20 -15.87 -6.83
N HIS A 336 24.93 -15.51 -6.61
CA HIS A 336 24.05 -16.11 -5.61
C HIS A 336 22.74 -16.60 -6.28
N PRO A 337 22.79 -17.66 -7.09
CA PRO A 337 21.63 -18.10 -7.89
C PRO A 337 20.40 -18.50 -7.05
N GLY A 338 20.55 -18.72 -5.74
CA GLY A 338 19.43 -18.86 -4.81
C GLY A 338 18.51 -17.62 -4.77
N ALA A 339 19.06 -16.41 -4.96
CA ALA A 339 18.31 -15.15 -5.06
C ALA A 339 17.54 -15.01 -6.39
N LEU A 340 17.79 -15.90 -7.35
CA LEU A 340 17.13 -15.94 -8.66
C LEU A 340 16.25 -17.16 -8.84
N ALA A 341 16.15 -18.03 -7.82
CA ALA A 341 15.74 -19.43 -7.96
C ALA A 341 14.33 -19.67 -8.54
N HIS A 342 13.48 -18.64 -8.60
CA HIS A 342 12.12 -18.74 -9.13
C HIS A 342 11.80 -17.77 -10.28
N LEU A 343 12.47 -16.62 -10.36
CA LEU A 343 11.93 -15.49 -11.13
C LEU A 343 12.91 -14.85 -12.12
N GLY A 344 14.22 -14.94 -11.89
CA GLY A 344 15.22 -14.25 -12.71
C GLY A 344 15.32 -12.74 -12.43
N GLN A 345 15.92 -11.98 -13.35
CA GLN A 345 16.20 -10.54 -13.18
C GLN A 345 16.20 -9.75 -14.51
N ASP A 346 15.37 -10.14 -15.47
CA ASP A 346 15.36 -9.56 -16.82
C ASP A 346 15.01 -8.05 -16.84
N VAL A 347 14.23 -7.57 -15.87
CA VAL A 347 13.92 -6.13 -15.76
C VAL A 347 15.12 -5.34 -15.24
N PHE A 348 15.93 -5.92 -14.34
CA PHE A 348 17.20 -5.32 -13.92
C PHE A 348 18.16 -5.21 -15.09
N GLU A 349 18.33 -6.30 -15.85
CA GLU A 349 19.19 -6.33 -17.03
C GLU A 349 18.72 -5.32 -18.09
N ALA A 350 17.41 -5.23 -18.34
CA ALA A 350 16.83 -4.24 -19.26
C ALA A 350 17.04 -2.79 -18.78
N SER A 351 16.90 -2.55 -17.48
CA SER A 351 17.11 -1.22 -16.88
C SER A 351 18.57 -0.80 -16.93
N GLU A 352 19.50 -1.71 -16.63
CA GLU A 352 20.95 -1.43 -16.68
C GLU A 352 21.44 -1.06 -18.09
N LEU A 353 20.76 -1.54 -19.14
CA LEU A 353 21.05 -1.15 -20.53
C LEU A 353 20.59 0.27 -20.89
N LYS A 354 19.76 0.93 -20.06
CA LYS A 354 19.31 2.29 -20.32
C LYS A 354 20.42 3.32 -20.17
N GLU A 355 20.33 4.38 -20.96
CA GLU A 355 21.22 5.55 -20.91
C GLU A 355 20.86 6.46 -19.71
N GLY A 356 21.25 7.74 -19.76
CA GLY A 356 20.88 8.74 -18.77
C GLY A 356 19.46 9.29 -18.94
N LEU A 357 19.01 10.07 -17.96
CA LEU A 357 17.70 10.76 -17.99
C LEU A 357 17.67 11.98 -18.95
N ASP A 358 18.74 12.21 -19.70
CA ASP A 358 18.81 13.16 -20.81
C ASP A 358 18.63 12.48 -22.18
N ALA A 359 18.50 11.15 -22.20
CA ALA A 359 18.29 10.38 -23.42
C ALA A 359 16.97 10.76 -24.12
N PRO A 360 16.95 10.91 -25.46
CA PRO A 360 15.73 11.26 -26.19
C PRO A 360 14.55 10.30 -25.96
N GLU A 361 14.80 8.98 -25.84
CA GLU A 361 13.76 7.98 -25.59
C GLU A 361 13.07 8.19 -24.22
N TYR A 362 13.86 8.54 -23.20
CA TYR A 362 13.33 8.88 -21.88
C TYR A 362 12.51 10.16 -21.94
N LEU A 363 13.06 11.23 -22.52
CA LEU A 363 12.39 12.54 -22.59
C LEU A 363 11.07 12.47 -23.37
N GLU A 364 11.01 11.70 -24.47
CA GLU A 364 9.79 11.45 -25.22
C GLU A 364 8.72 10.77 -24.34
N SER A 365 9.08 9.67 -23.68
CA SER A 365 8.15 8.93 -22.82
C SER A 365 7.71 9.75 -21.61
N HIS A 366 8.65 10.45 -20.96
CA HIS A 366 8.39 11.30 -19.80
C HIS A 366 7.41 12.43 -20.14
N ASN A 367 7.68 13.18 -21.22
CA ASN A 367 6.85 14.32 -21.61
C ASN A 367 5.45 13.88 -22.04
N LEU A 368 5.34 12.78 -22.80
CA LEU A 368 4.03 12.24 -23.19
C LEU A 368 3.19 11.87 -21.97
N LEU A 369 3.78 11.17 -20.99
CA LEU A 369 3.05 10.75 -19.79
C LEU A 369 2.64 11.95 -18.91
N LEU A 370 3.53 12.94 -18.79
CA LEU A 370 3.25 14.17 -18.04
C LEU A 370 2.06 14.94 -18.65
N GLU A 371 1.99 15.01 -19.97
CA GLU A 371 0.93 15.71 -20.70
C GLU A 371 -0.38 14.91 -20.73
N GLU A 372 -0.33 13.65 -21.17
CA GLU A 372 -1.54 12.84 -21.46
C GLU A 372 -2.19 12.32 -20.17
N ALA A 373 -1.44 11.73 -19.24
CA ALA A 373 -2.04 11.01 -18.11
C ALA A 373 -2.87 11.95 -17.21
N GLY A 374 -2.32 13.12 -16.89
CA GLY A 374 -3.03 14.14 -16.11
C GLY A 374 -4.21 14.75 -16.86
N SER A 375 -4.05 14.99 -18.16
CA SER A 375 -5.11 15.57 -19.01
C SER A 375 -6.31 14.64 -19.14
N MET A 376 -6.09 13.32 -19.29
CA MET A 376 -7.18 12.34 -19.36
C MET A 376 -8.05 12.37 -18.10
N ILE A 377 -7.44 12.36 -16.91
CA ILE A 377 -8.19 12.39 -15.64
C ILE A 377 -8.90 13.74 -15.47
N ASN A 378 -8.20 14.85 -15.69
CA ASN A 378 -8.76 16.19 -15.54
C ASN A 378 -9.93 16.43 -16.50
N ALA A 379 -9.80 16.03 -17.76
CA ALA A 379 -10.86 16.18 -18.75
C ALA A 379 -12.15 15.46 -18.32
N THR A 380 -12.05 14.22 -17.83
CA THR A 380 -13.22 13.50 -17.31
C THR A 380 -13.80 14.18 -16.06
N LEU A 381 -12.95 14.64 -15.14
CA LEU A 381 -13.41 15.35 -13.95
C LEU A 381 -14.10 16.68 -14.30
N ASP A 382 -13.62 17.39 -15.31
CA ASP A 382 -14.13 18.70 -15.74
C ASP A 382 -15.45 18.59 -16.50
N GLU A 383 -15.65 17.54 -17.31
CA GLU A 383 -16.84 17.36 -18.18
C GLU A 383 -18.16 17.48 -17.40
N ALA A 384 -18.19 16.99 -16.16
CA ALA A 384 -19.39 16.98 -15.32
C ALA A 384 -19.19 17.61 -13.93
N ASP A 385 -18.18 18.47 -13.77
CA ASP A 385 -17.84 19.12 -12.49
C ASP A 385 -17.76 18.09 -11.34
N LEU A 386 -16.95 17.07 -11.55
CA LEU A 386 -16.80 15.94 -10.65
C LEU A 386 -15.71 16.23 -9.62
N HIS A 387 -15.94 15.73 -8.41
CA HIS A 387 -14.95 15.79 -7.33
C HIS A 387 -14.04 14.56 -7.34
N ALA A 388 -14.60 13.40 -7.70
CA ALA A 388 -13.85 12.16 -7.81
C ALA A 388 -14.46 11.21 -8.84
N LEU A 389 -13.63 10.35 -9.39
CA LEU A 389 -14.03 9.23 -10.24
C LEU A 389 -14.13 7.98 -9.38
N VAL A 390 -15.10 7.11 -9.68
CA VAL A 390 -15.33 5.85 -8.98
C VAL A 390 -15.33 4.67 -9.95
N THR A 391 -14.61 3.61 -9.61
CA THR A 391 -14.48 2.42 -10.46
C THR A 391 -14.01 1.19 -9.69
N ILE A 392 -13.91 0.05 -10.37
CA ILE A 392 -13.35 -1.19 -9.82
C ILE A 392 -11.83 -1.03 -9.71
N THR A 393 -11.26 -1.33 -8.54
CA THR A 393 -9.80 -1.22 -8.33
C THR A 393 -9.05 -2.28 -9.14
N ASN A 394 -9.44 -3.53 -8.95
CA ASN A 394 -9.01 -4.71 -9.69
C ASN A 394 -10.03 -5.84 -9.45
N GLY A 395 -9.92 -6.94 -10.21
CA GLY A 395 -10.67 -8.17 -9.94
C GLY A 395 -10.30 -8.84 -8.61
N PRO A 396 -10.99 -9.91 -8.20
CA PRO A 396 -10.62 -10.67 -7.01
C PRO A 396 -9.22 -11.28 -7.13
N SER A 397 -8.66 -11.70 -6.00
CA SER A 397 -7.36 -12.38 -5.95
C SER A 397 -7.28 -13.60 -6.88
N TRP A 398 -6.09 -13.87 -7.42
CA TRP A 398 -5.76 -15.06 -8.22
C TRP A 398 -4.89 -16.05 -7.44
N ARG A 399 -4.66 -17.24 -8.02
CA ARG A 399 -3.82 -18.30 -7.43
C ARG A 399 -2.35 -17.95 -7.59
N ILE A 400 -1.54 -18.33 -6.61
CA ILE A 400 -0.08 -18.22 -6.70
C ILE A 400 0.44 -19.26 -7.68
N ASP A 401 1.22 -18.81 -8.67
CA ASP A 401 1.86 -19.65 -9.67
C ASP A 401 3.35 -19.28 -9.80
N HIS A 402 4.21 -20.09 -9.18
CA HIS A 402 5.66 -19.91 -9.23
C HIS A 402 6.29 -20.31 -10.57
N GLU A 403 5.56 -20.98 -11.45
CA GLU A 403 6.06 -21.41 -12.76
C GLU A 403 5.81 -20.33 -13.82
N ASN A 404 4.62 -19.71 -13.81
CA ASN A 404 4.21 -18.75 -14.82
C ASN A 404 4.21 -17.28 -14.35
N GLY A 405 4.32 -17.04 -13.03
CA GLY A 405 4.19 -15.70 -12.46
C GLY A 405 2.73 -15.29 -12.27
N ASP A 406 2.49 -14.01 -11.99
CA ASP A 406 1.14 -13.46 -11.85
C ASP A 406 0.36 -13.54 -13.17
N ASP A 407 -0.87 -14.05 -13.11
CA ASP A 407 -1.81 -14.07 -14.25
C ASP A 407 -2.63 -12.77 -14.38
N GLY A 408 -2.44 -11.84 -13.44
CA GLY A 408 -2.93 -10.48 -13.47
C GLY A 408 -4.45 -10.34 -13.36
N THR A 409 -4.89 -9.22 -12.81
CA THR A 409 -6.26 -8.75 -13.01
C THR A 409 -6.21 -7.36 -13.59
N LEU A 410 -7.08 -7.07 -14.56
CA LEU A 410 -7.21 -5.70 -15.05
C LEU A 410 -7.55 -4.79 -13.86
N GLY A 411 -6.91 -3.63 -13.79
CA GLY A 411 -7.13 -2.65 -12.72
C GLY A 411 -7.02 -1.23 -13.25
N CYS A 412 -7.38 -0.25 -12.41
CA CYS A 412 -7.45 1.16 -12.81
C CYS A 412 -6.28 2.03 -12.30
N ALA A 413 -5.29 1.43 -11.64
CA ALA A 413 -4.25 2.18 -10.92
C ALA A 413 -3.21 2.86 -11.83
N ALA A 414 -3.03 2.38 -13.07
CA ALA A 414 -1.97 2.86 -13.95
C ALA A 414 -2.09 4.35 -14.26
N LEU A 415 -3.28 4.82 -14.66
CA LEU A 415 -3.51 6.22 -15.02
C LEU A 415 -3.27 7.21 -13.86
N PRO A 416 -3.88 7.05 -12.66
CA PRO A 416 -3.61 7.96 -11.54
C PRO A 416 -2.17 7.86 -11.04
N ALA A 417 -1.52 6.70 -11.17
CA ALA A 417 -0.10 6.56 -10.86
C ALA A 417 0.79 7.33 -11.84
N MET A 418 0.54 7.20 -13.15
CA MET A 418 1.26 7.94 -14.19
C MET A 418 1.16 9.45 -14.02
N ALA A 419 -0.03 9.92 -13.63
CA ALA A 419 -0.33 11.33 -13.43
C ALA A 419 0.13 11.87 -12.05
N GLY A 420 0.48 10.99 -11.12
CA GLY A 420 0.80 11.37 -9.73
C GLY A 420 -0.40 11.82 -8.89
N PHE A 421 -1.63 11.43 -9.27
CA PHE A 421 -2.89 11.87 -8.64
C PHE A 421 -3.25 11.00 -7.43
N PRO A 422 -3.99 11.50 -6.43
CA PRO A 422 -4.36 10.71 -5.28
C PRO A 422 -5.40 9.64 -5.64
N HIS A 423 -5.23 8.43 -5.10
CA HIS A 423 -6.07 7.27 -5.38
C HIS A 423 -6.34 6.51 -4.08
N LEU A 424 -7.60 6.47 -3.68
CA LEU A 424 -8.09 5.74 -2.51
C LEU A 424 -8.82 4.49 -2.99
N THR A 425 -8.54 3.33 -2.39
CA THR A 425 -9.41 2.16 -2.51
C THR A 425 -9.99 1.82 -1.14
N LEU A 426 -11.22 1.33 -1.14
CA LEU A 426 -11.87 0.73 0.00
C LEU A 426 -12.67 -0.50 -0.44
N PRO A 427 -12.93 -1.48 0.44
CA PRO A 427 -13.73 -2.64 0.09
C PRO A 427 -15.10 -2.25 -0.45
N MET A 428 -15.62 -2.99 -1.43
CA MET A 428 -17.01 -2.85 -1.90
C MET A 428 -17.86 -4.11 -1.72
N GLY A 429 -17.21 -5.25 -1.51
CA GLY A 429 -17.85 -6.52 -1.26
C GLY A 429 -16.94 -7.70 -1.59
N LEU A 430 -17.57 -8.85 -1.78
CA LEU A 430 -16.91 -10.12 -2.10
C LEU A 430 -17.43 -10.67 -3.44
N VAL A 431 -16.54 -11.27 -4.21
CA VAL A 431 -16.87 -12.17 -5.33
C VAL A 431 -16.24 -13.52 -5.03
N ASP A 432 -17.04 -14.58 -5.00
CA ASP A 432 -16.63 -15.92 -4.57
C ASP A 432 -15.89 -15.94 -3.23
N GLY A 433 -16.27 -15.07 -2.28
CA GLY A 433 -15.61 -14.96 -0.97
C GLY A 433 -14.24 -14.28 -0.99
N LEU A 434 -13.84 -13.66 -2.11
CA LEU A 434 -12.64 -12.85 -2.22
C LEU A 434 -12.98 -11.36 -2.31
N PRO A 435 -12.24 -10.48 -1.61
CA PRO A 435 -12.48 -9.04 -1.67
C PRO A 435 -12.34 -8.42 -3.05
N VAL A 436 -13.16 -7.41 -3.29
CA VAL A 436 -13.04 -6.48 -4.41
C VAL A 436 -13.14 -5.05 -3.88
N GLY A 437 -12.22 -4.19 -4.30
CA GLY A 437 -12.17 -2.78 -3.89
C GLY A 437 -12.86 -1.83 -4.87
N LEU A 438 -13.53 -0.81 -4.34
CA LEU A 438 -13.98 0.39 -5.04
C LEU A 438 -12.88 1.46 -4.97
N SER A 439 -12.43 1.92 -6.13
CA SER A 439 -11.49 3.02 -6.26
C SER A 439 -12.21 4.36 -6.28
N LEU A 440 -11.64 5.36 -5.60
CA LEU A 440 -11.91 6.78 -5.75
C LEU A 440 -10.62 7.46 -6.24
N ILE A 441 -10.70 8.18 -7.35
CA ILE A 441 -9.57 8.93 -7.92
C ILE A 441 -9.90 10.41 -7.88
N GLY A 442 -9.07 11.20 -7.20
CA GLY A 442 -9.25 12.64 -7.02
C GLY A 442 -8.34 13.47 -7.92
N ARG A 443 -8.49 14.79 -7.88
CA ARG A 443 -7.56 15.72 -8.53
C ARG A 443 -6.20 15.72 -7.84
N HIS A 444 -5.15 16.05 -8.59
CA HIS A 444 -3.82 16.27 -8.02
C HIS A 444 -3.86 17.27 -6.84
N GLY A 445 -3.33 16.87 -5.69
CA GLY A 445 -3.32 17.67 -4.46
C GLY A 445 -4.65 17.74 -3.70
N ALA A 446 -5.70 17.06 -4.18
CA ALA A 446 -7.01 17.00 -3.52
C ALA A 446 -7.12 15.84 -2.49
N ASP A 447 -6.01 15.34 -1.96
CA ASP A 447 -5.93 14.18 -1.07
C ASP A 447 -6.91 14.25 0.11
N ARG A 448 -6.96 15.39 0.79
CA ARG A 448 -7.87 15.61 1.92
C ARG A 448 -9.33 15.56 1.52
N GLU A 449 -9.65 16.16 0.37
CA GLU A 449 -11.02 16.13 -0.17
C GLU A 449 -11.40 14.69 -0.53
N LEU A 450 -10.49 13.97 -1.20
CA LEU A 450 -10.68 12.56 -1.56
C LEU A 450 -10.92 11.68 -0.33
N LEU A 451 -10.15 11.86 0.74
CA LEU A 451 -10.33 11.18 2.02
C LEU A 451 -11.69 11.52 2.66
N ALA A 452 -12.13 12.78 2.60
CA ALA A 452 -13.43 13.20 3.12
C ALA A 452 -14.59 12.57 2.35
N ILE A 453 -14.49 12.53 1.02
CA ILE A 453 -15.44 11.85 0.14
C ILE A 453 -15.42 10.35 0.44
N GLY A 454 -14.23 9.76 0.56
CA GLY A 454 -14.02 8.35 0.89
C GLY A 454 -14.71 7.95 2.19
N ALA A 455 -14.61 8.77 3.24
CA ALA A 455 -15.28 8.50 4.52
C ALA A 455 -16.82 8.50 4.38
N ARG A 456 -17.39 9.38 3.55
CA ARG A 456 -18.83 9.37 3.25
C ARG A 456 -19.23 8.15 2.41
N VAL A 457 -18.38 7.74 1.47
CA VAL A 457 -18.59 6.52 0.67
C VAL A 457 -18.53 5.28 1.55
N GLU A 458 -17.51 5.14 2.39
CA GLU A 458 -17.37 4.05 3.37
C GLU A 458 -18.61 3.92 4.25
N ALA A 459 -19.08 5.04 4.83
CA ALA A 459 -20.29 5.07 5.64
C ALA A 459 -21.55 4.66 4.86
N ALA A 460 -21.69 5.09 3.59
CA ALA A 460 -22.82 4.71 2.75
C ALA A 460 -22.77 3.23 2.33
N LEU A 461 -21.58 2.67 2.13
CA LEU A 461 -21.39 1.25 1.84
C LEU A 461 -21.77 0.38 3.05
N GLY A 462 -21.53 0.87 4.27
CA GLY A 462 -21.91 0.21 5.52
C GLY A 462 -21.23 -1.15 5.69
N LEU A 463 -19.99 -1.28 5.23
CA LEU A 463 -19.26 -2.54 5.24
C LEU A 463 -18.62 -2.78 6.61
N ALA A 464 -18.95 -3.91 7.22
CA ALA A 464 -18.20 -4.46 8.34
C ALA A 464 -16.84 -4.98 7.85
N ALA A 465 -15.94 -5.30 8.78
CA ALA A 465 -14.69 -5.98 8.47
C ALA A 465 -14.99 -7.28 7.69
N LEU A 466 -14.34 -7.45 6.54
CA LEU A 466 -14.57 -8.63 5.70
C LEU A 466 -14.05 -9.89 6.40
N PRO A 467 -14.83 -10.99 6.40
CA PRO A 467 -14.44 -12.22 7.08
C PRO A 467 -13.19 -12.81 6.46
N ASN A 468 -12.27 -13.28 7.31
CA ASN A 468 -11.06 -13.95 6.85
C ASN A 468 -10.62 -15.03 7.85
N ARG A 469 -9.64 -15.83 7.43
CA ARG A 469 -9.18 -17.04 8.13
C ARG A 469 -8.50 -16.78 9.48
N PHE A 470 -8.23 -15.52 9.82
CA PHE A 470 -7.42 -15.12 10.97
C PHE A 470 -8.15 -14.23 11.98
N THR A 471 -9.25 -13.61 11.58
CA THR A 471 -10.01 -12.66 12.42
C THR A 471 -11.33 -13.24 12.94
N HIS A 472 -11.85 -14.28 12.30
CA HIS A 472 -13.06 -14.96 12.76
C HIS A 472 -12.67 -16.20 13.56
N SER A 473 -13.01 -16.23 14.85
CA SER A 473 -13.01 -17.47 15.61
C SER A 473 -14.11 -18.36 15.03
N ASP A 474 -13.76 -19.56 14.57
CA ASP A 474 -14.73 -20.65 14.53
C ASP A 474 -15.36 -20.73 15.93
N LYS A 475 -16.61 -20.30 16.04
CA LYS A 475 -17.42 -20.48 17.25
C LYS A 475 -17.88 -21.92 17.35
#